data_AF-A0A258X9G5-F1
#
_entry.id   AF-A0A258X9G5-F1
#
_cell.length_a   1.000
_cell.length_b   1.000
_cell.length_c   1.000
_cell.angle_alpha   90.00
_cell.angle_beta   90.00
_cell.angle_gamma   90.00
#
_symmetry.space_group_name_H-M   'P 1'
#
loop_
_entity.id
_entity.type
_entity.pdbx_description
1 polymer ?
#
loop_
_entity_poly.entity_id
_entity_poly.type
_entity_poly.pdbx_seq_one_letter_code
_entity_poly.pdbx_strand_id
1 'polypeptide(L)' 'GPAMAREIRALKPDLPFLFMSGYAEEQLRREIDIPNMHFLAKPFSVQQICEAVEMVLRGR' A
#
# COMPACT_ATOMS: atom_id res chain seq x y z
N GLY A 1 7.36 -0.41 -6.35
CA GLY A 1 6.32 -1.15 -7.10
C GLY A 1 6.24 -2.59 -6.60
N PRO A 2 5.42 -3.45 -7.24
CA PRO A 2 5.21 -4.87 -6.85
C PRO A 2 6.48 -5.63 -6.46
N ALA A 3 7.51 -5.59 -7.31
CA ALA A 3 8.77 -6.31 -7.09
C ALA A 3 9.48 -5.90 -5.79
N MET A 4 9.60 -4.59 -5.53
CA MET A 4 10.23 -4.08 -4.32
C MET A 4 9.47 -4.50 -3.05
N ALA A 5 8.13 -4.50 -3.09
CA ALA A 5 7.34 -4.92 -1.94
C ALA A 5 7.50 -6.41 -1.62
N ARG A 6 7.68 -7.27 -2.64
CA ARG A 6 7.99 -8.69 -2.42
C ARG A 6 9.33 -8.87 -1.69
N GLU A 7 10.37 -8.18 -2.14
CA GLU A 7 11.69 -8.24 -1.49
C GLU A 7 11.67 -7.71 -0.06
N ILE A 8 11.00 -6.56 0.18
CA ILE A 8 10.86 -6.01 1.53
C ILE A 8 10.04 -6.95 2.42
N ARG A 9 8.99 -7.60 1.88
CA ARG A 9 8.16 -8.55 2.64
C ARG A 9 8.98 -9.76 3.13
N ALA A 10 9.93 -10.24 2.34
CA ALA A 10 10.84 -11.31 2.77
C ALA A 10 11.69 -10.92 3.99
N LEU A 11 12.03 -9.62 4.13
CA LEU A 11 12.82 -9.10 5.24
C LEU A 11 11.98 -8.63 6.43
N LYS A 12 10.76 -8.13 6.17
CA LYS A 12 9.83 -7.56 7.15
C LYS A 12 8.39 -8.04 6.85
N PRO A 13 8.01 -9.23 7.35
CA PRO A 13 6.71 -9.85 7.09
C PRO A 13 5.48 -9.00 7.48
N ASP A 14 5.61 -8.15 8.50
CA ASP A 14 4.48 -7.38 9.05
C ASP A 14 4.48 -5.90 8.63
N LEU A 15 5.50 -5.44 7.90
CA LEU A 15 5.59 -4.04 7.51
C LEU A 15 4.39 -3.65 6.63
N PRO A 16 3.61 -2.63 6.99
CA PRO A 16 2.51 -2.21 6.16
C PRO A 16 3.00 -1.47 4.91
N PHE A 17 2.31 -1.68 3.78
CA PHE A 17 2.58 -0.96 2.54
C PHE A 17 1.38 -0.09 2.14
N LEU A 18 1.64 1.17 1.84
CA LEU A 18 0.67 2.08 1.23
C LEU A 18 1.11 2.39 -0.21
N PHE A 19 0.38 1.86 -1.17
CA PHE A 19 0.64 2.07 -2.60
C PHE A 19 -0.16 3.25 -3.13
N MET A 20 0.53 4.16 -3.83
CA MET A 20 -0.08 5.33 -4.45
C MET A 20 -0.15 5.16 -5.97
N SER A 21 -1.30 4.72 -6.50
CA SER A 21 -1.47 4.34 -7.91
C SER A 21 -2.48 5.23 -8.66
N GLY A 22 -2.19 5.50 -9.94
CA GLY A 22 -3.16 6.03 -10.92
C GLY A 22 -3.61 5.00 -11.95
N TYR A 23 -3.06 3.78 -11.90
CA TYR A 23 -3.49 2.63 -12.70
C TYR A 23 -4.43 1.73 -11.89
N ALA A 24 -5.28 0.97 -12.58
CA ALA A 24 -6.33 0.12 -12.01
C ALA A 24 -5.80 -0.69 -10.82
N GLU A 25 -6.18 -0.27 -9.63
CA GLU A 25 -5.85 -0.86 -8.32
C GLU A 25 -5.99 -2.38 -8.34
N GLU A 26 -6.96 -2.89 -9.10
CA GLU A 26 -7.26 -4.30 -9.28
C GLU A 26 -6.10 -5.11 -9.91
N GLN A 27 -5.37 -4.55 -10.89
CA GLN A 27 -4.18 -5.21 -11.45
C GLN A 27 -3.07 -5.34 -10.40
N LEU A 28 -2.84 -4.27 -9.63
CA LEU A 28 -1.81 -4.27 -8.59
C LEU A 28 -2.17 -5.22 -7.44
N ARG A 29 -3.46 -5.32 -7.08
CA ARG A 29 -3.95 -6.29 -6.08
C ARG A 29 -3.75 -7.73 -6.53
N ARG A 30 -4.01 -8.04 -7.81
CA ARG A 30 -3.77 -9.40 -8.36
C ARG A 30 -2.29 -9.77 -8.37
N GLU A 31 -1.40 -8.83 -8.67
CA GLU A 31 0.03 -9.09 -8.65
C GLU A 31 0.59 -9.22 -7.23
N ILE A 32 0.02 -8.50 -6.27
CA ILE A 32 0.57 -8.36 -4.93
C ILE A 32 -0.45 -8.79 -3.87
N ASP A 33 -1.02 -9.99 -4.04
CA ASP A 33 -1.90 -10.61 -3.04
C ASP A 33 -1.08 -11.00 -1.78
N ILE A 34 -0.79 -10.01 -0.95
CA ILE A 34 0.07 -10.08 0.23
C ILE A 34 -0.64 -9.34 1.38
N PRO A 35 -0.56 -9.83 2.63
CA PRO A 35 -1.15 -9.14 3.79
C PRO A 35 -0.64 -7.71 3.97
N ASN A 36 -1.43 -6.87 4.65
CA ASN A 36 -1.09 -5.49 5.04
C ASN A 36 -0.76 -4.57 3.86
N MET A 37 -1.53 -4.70 2.78
CA MET A 37 -1.45 -3.85 1.60
C MET A 37 -2.63 -2.90 1.48
N HIS A 38 -2.30 -1.62 1.42
CA HIS A 38 -3.24 -0.51 1.34
C HIS A 38 -2.99 0.31 0.09
N PHE A 39 -4.03 0.99 -0.39
CA PHE A 39 -4.00 1.72 -1.65
C PHE A 39 -4.54 3.12 -1.46
N LEU A 40 -3.92 4.07 -2.16
CA LEU A 40 -4.36 5.46 -2.25
C LEU A 40 -4.37 5.87 -3.73
N ALA A 41 -5.57 6.12 -4.26
CA ALA A 41 -5.76 6.50 -5.65
C ALA A 41 -5.25 7.94 -5.90
N LYS A 42 -4.53 8.14 -7.00
CA LYS A 42 -4.11 9.47 -7.47
C LYS A 42 -5.21 10.11 -8.35
N PRO A 43 -5.36 11.46 -8.32
CA PRO A 43 -4.70 12.40 -7.42
C PRO A 43 -5.30 12.38 -6.01
N PHE A 44 -4.51 12.75 -5.01
CA PHE A 44 -4.94 12.87 -3.62
C PHE A 44 -4.44 14.18 -3.00
N SER A 45 -5.15 14.67 -1.99
CA SER A 45 -4.78 15.81 -1.18
C SER A 45 -3.81 15.43 -0.05
N VAL A 46 -3.19 16.44 0.57
CA VAL A 46 -2.35 16.26 1.78
C VAL A 46 -3.15 15.64 2.91
N GLN A 47 -4.40 16.06 3.10
CA GLN A 47 -5.26 15.49 4.13
C GLN A 47 -5.52 13.99 3.88
N GLN A 48 -5.79 13.60 2.63
CA GLN A 48 -6.07 12.21 2.27
C GLN A 48 -4.85 11.29 2.51
N ILE A 49 -3.62 11.75 2.25
CA ILE A 49 -2.43 10.95 2.57
C ILE A 49 -2.18 10.86 4.08
N CYS A 50 -2.44 11.92 4.85
CA CYS A 50 -2.33 11.89 6.30
C CYS A 50 -3.30 10.87 6.92
N GLU A 51 -4.57 10.91 6.51
CA GLU A 51 -5.61 9.97 6.97
C GLU A 51 -5.28 8.53 6.58
N ALA A 52 -4.81 8.29 5.34
CA ALA A 52 -4.40 6.97 4.90
C ALA A 52 -3.24 6.42 5.75
N VAL A 53 -2.21 7.22 6.02
CA VAL A 53 -1.08 6.80 6.87
C VAL A 53 -1.54 6.53 8.30
N GLU A 54 -2.41 7.37 8.86
CA GLU A 54 -2.96 7.19 10.20
C GLU A 54 -3.75 5.88 10.32
N MET A 55 -4.61 5.57 9.35
CA MET A 55 -5.34 4.30 9.29
C MET A 55 -4.39 3.10 9.22
N VAL A 56 -3.37 3.17 8.35
CA VAL A 56 -2.39 2.10 8.16
C VAL A 56 -1.57 1.84 9.43
N LEU A 57 -1.20 2.89 10.16
CA LEU A 57 -0.37 2.74 11.36
C LEU A 57 -1.18 2.34 12.60
N ARG A 58 -2.45 2.75 12.70
CA ARG A 58 -3.34 2.45 13.83
C ARG A 58 -4.09 1.14 13.72
N GLY A 59 -4.35 0.64 12.52
CA GLY A 59 -4.99 -0.67 12.29
C GLY A 59 -4.09 -1.88 12.57
N ARG A 60 -3.09 -1.73 13.45
CA ARG A 60 -2.21 -2.81 13.90
C ARG A 60 -2.81 -3.56 15.08
#